data_AF-A0A844X555-F1
#
_entry.id   AF-A0A844X555-F1
#
_cell.length_a   1.000
_cell.length_b   1.000
_cell.length_c   1.000
_cell.angle_alpha   90.00
_cell.angle_beta   90.00
_cell.angle_gamma   90.00
#
_symmetry.space_group_name_H-M   'P 1'
#
loop_
_entity.id
_entity.type
_entity.pdbx_description
1 polymer ?
#
loop_
_entity_poly.entity_id
_entity_poly.type
_entity_poly.pdbx_seq_one_letter_code
_entity_poly.pdbx_strand_id
1 'polypeptide(L)' 'MHGAAYELYLNIEDIKHTKTKAYSPQTNGICERFHKTMKTECYDIFIST' A
#
# COMPACT_ATOMS: atom_id res chain seq x y z
N MET A 1 21.12 5.64 0.85
CA MET A 1 20.34 6.48 -0.07
C MET A 1 19.65 5.59 -1.09
N HIS A 2 18.49 5.01 -0.75
CA HIS A 2 17.63 4.28 -1.68
C HIS A 2 16.30 5.05 -1.70
N GLY A 3 15.93 5.67 -2.82
CA GLY A 3 14.69 6.46 -2.90
C GLY A 3 14.64 7.53 -4.00
N ALA A 4 15.78 7.89 -4.61
CA ALA A 4 15.82 8.99 -5.59
C ALA A 4 14.92 8.75 -6.82
N ALA A 5 14.89 7.53 -7.37
CA ALA A 5 14.07 7.22 -8.55
C ALA A 5 12.56 7.24 -8.26
N TYR A 6 12.13 6.77 -7.09
CA TYR A 6 10.72 6.73 -6.69
C TYR A 6 10.18 8.14 -6.44
N GLU A 7 10.90 8.94 -5.64
CA GLU A 7 10.47 10.32 -5.34
C GLU A 7 10.55 11.20 -6.59
N LEU A 8 11.52 10.96 -7.50
CA LEU A 8 11.58 11.66 -8.79
C LEU A 8 10.36 11.37 -9.65
N TYR A 9 9.96 10.11 -9.76
CA TYR A 9 8.75 9.72 -10.49
C TYR A 9 7.51 10.43 -9.94
N LEU A 10 7.31 10.39 -8.61
CA LEU A 10 6.17 11.06 -8.00
C LEU A 10 6.16 12.57 -8.24
N ASN A 11 7.33 13.21 -8.23
CA ASN A 11 7.45 14.64 -8.50
C ASN A 11 7.20 14.99 -9.97
N ILE A 12 7.65 14.16 -10.92
CA ILE A 12 7.40 14.38 -12.36
C ILE A 12 5.90 14.24 -12.67
N GLU A 13 5.23 13.27 -12.06
CA GLU A 13 3.81 12.98 -12.28
C GLU A 13 2.86 13.83 -11.41
N ASP A 14 3.38 14.82 -10.65
CA ASP A 14 2.62 15.67 -9.71
C ASP A 14 1.79 14.86 -8.68
N ILE A 15 2.34 13.75 -8.22
CA ILE A 15 1.70 12.86 -7.24
C ILE A 15 2.18 13.26 -5.84
N LYS A 16 1.25 13.79 -5.03
CA LYS A 16 1.53 14.13 -3.64
C LYS A 16 1.87 12.88 -2.81
N HIS A 17 3.09 12.82 -2.31
CA HIS A 17 3.55 11.76 -1.42
C HIS A 17 3.46 12.16 0.06
N THR A 18 2.87 11.31 0.90
CA THR A 18 2.88 11.45 2.36
C THR A 18 3.21 10.11 3.01
N LYS A 19 3.90 10.15 4.14
CA LYS A 19 4.28 8.96 4.92
C LYS A 19 3.56 9.00 6.26
N THR A 20 3.03 7.86 6.70
CA THR A 20 2.48 7.71 8.05
C THR A 20 3.59 7.45 9.06
N LYS A 21 3.29 7.68 10.35
CA LYS A 21 4.25 7.43 11.42
C LYS A 21 4.57 5.93 11.47
N ALA A 22 5.85 5.58 11.50
CA ALA A 22 6.28 4.21 11.71
C ALA A 22 5.64 3.64 13.00
N TYR A 23 5.25 2.37 12.97
CA TYR A 23 4.57 1.69 14.09
C TYR A 23 3.21 2.29 14.50
N SER A 24 2.50 2.95 13.59
CA SER A 24 1.12 3.41 13.81
C SER A 24 0.12 2.65 12.93
N PRO A 25 -0.20 1.39 13.24
CA PRO A 25 -1.04 0.51 12.41
C PRO A 25 -2.45 1.08 12.19
N GLN A 26 -3.01 1.81 13.17
CA GLN A 26 -4.33 2.43 13.04
C GLN A 26 -4.39 3.43 11.88
N THR A 27 -3.29 4.14 11.60
CA THR A 27 -3.22 5.10 10.48
C THR A 27 -3.18 4.44 9.11
N ASN A 28 -2.84 3.15 9.03
CA ASN A 28 -2.84 2.35 7.81
C ASN A 28 -3.99 1.34 7.75
N GLY A 29 -4.97 1.43 8.66
CA GLY A 29 -6.01 0.41 8.84
C GLY A 29 -6.89 0.15 7.60
N ILE A 30 -7.02 1.11 6.68
CA ILE A 30 -7.70 0.88 5.39
C ILE A 30 -6.88 -0.08 4.51
N CYS A 31 -5.57 0.15 4.38
CA CYS A 31 -4.67 -0.73 3.63
C CYS A 31 -4.65 -2.13 4.22
N GLU A 32 -4.66 -2.25 5.55
CA GLU A 32 -4.69 -3.55 6.24
C GLU A 32 -6.02 -4.31 5.97
N ARG A 33 -7.17 -3.63 6.08
CA ARG A 33 -8.47 -4.24 5.75
C ARG A 33 -8.56 -4.64 4.29
N PHE A 34 -8.08 -3.79 3.38
CA PHE A 34 -8.04 -4.07 1.95
C PHE A 34 -7.18 -5.30 1.63
N HIS A 35 -5.98 -5.41 2.22
CA HIS A 35 -5.13 -6.59 2.06
C HIS A 35 -5.82 -7.86 2.55
N LYS A 36 -6.55 -7.80 3.66
CA LYS A 36 -7.31 -8.94 4.17
C LYS A 36 -8.40 -9.37 3.19
N THR A 37 -9.19 -8.42 2.68
CA THR A 37 -10.23 -8.71 1.67
C THR A 37 -9.64 -9.32 0.41
N MET A 38 -8.58 -8.72 -0.17
CA MET A 38 -7.93 -9.27 -1.36
C MET A 38 -7.39 -10.69 -1.14
N LYS A 39 -6.82 -10.98 0.04
CA LYS A 39 -6.38 -12.33 0.37
C LYS A 39 -7.54 -13.31 0.35
N THR A 40 -8.61 -13.01 1.09
CA THR A 40 -9.76 -13.89 1.22
C THR A 40 -10.45 -14.13 -0.12
N GLU A 41 -10.72 -13.07 -0.87
CA GLU A 41 -11.49 -13.18 -2.12
C GLU A 41 -10.66 -13.75 -3.28
N CYS A 42 -9.43 -13.27 -3.48
CA CYS A 42 -8.67 -13.59 -4.69
C CYS A 42 -7.73 -14.78 -4.52
N TYR A 43 -7.23 -15.06 -3.31
CA TYR A 43 -6.28 -16.15 -3.09
C TYR A 43 -6.91 -17.34 -2.39
N ASP A 44 -7.77 -17.09 -1.40
CA ASP A 44 -8.36 -18.19 -0.63
C ASP A 44 -9.64 -18.73 -1.28
N ILE A 45 -10.46 -17.90 -1.94
CA ILE A 45 -11.71 -18.33 -2.58
C ILE A 45 -11.50 -18.62 -4.07
N PHE A 46 -10.93 -17.68 -4.83
CA PHE A 46 -10.83 -17.81 -6.28
C PHE A 46 -9.81 -18.86 -6.75
N ILE A 47 -8.70 -19.05 -6.03
CA ILE A 47 -7.65 -20.03 -6.42
C ILE A 47 -7.94 -21.44 -5.87
N SER A 48 -8.87 -21.58 -4.92
CA SER A 48 -9.22 -22.88 -4.31
C SER A 48 -10.44 -23.56 -4.93
N THR A 49 -11.11 -22.88 -5.88
CA THR A 49 -12.24 -23.40 -6.67
C THR A 49 -11.76 -23.87 -8.03
#